data_AF-A0A7J4I7N3-F1
#
_entry.id   AF-A0A7J4I7N3-F1
#
_cell.length_a   1.000
_cell.length_b   1.000
_cell.length_c   1.000
_cell.angle_alpha   90.00
_cell.angle_beta   90.00
_cell.angle_gamma   90.00
#
_symmetry.space_group_name_H-M   'P 1'
#
loop_
_entity.id
_entity.type
_entity.pdbx_description
1 polymer ?
#
loop_
_entity_poly.entity_id
_entity_poly.type
_entity_poly.pdbx_seq_one_letter_code
_entity_poly.pdbx_strand_id
1 'polypeptide(L)'
;MFNAEELNSWIANVGRHLDEHCSAYLIGGCAMCFKGLKPSTKDIDIIIASKKEFDAFDNAVIKAGFKRSTNMKDEFYLTALAVYEKEDSRIDVFLKEVGKMLKFASAMKQRAKLYKSIGNLKVYTASSEDIFLFKAMTSRAADINDCDRLMREDLNYDAIYEECMSQSNNEKKWYFWLYEKLCAIENMNSIASPIKSRVYAAVKENWKYRPSDFMSDIPNVEVHIPDKKLAEEVKHGGK
;
A
#
# COMPACT_ATOMS: atom_id res chain seq x y z
N MET A 1 1.10 -17.82 -8.55
CA MET A 1 0.09 -16.73 -8.49
C MET A 1 -0.98 -17.15 -7.49
N PHE A 2 -1.76 -16.20 -7.01
CA PHE A 2 -2.77 -16.38 -5.98
C PHE A 2 -4.09 -15.73 -6.40
N ASN A 3 -5.07 -16.54 -6.76
CA ASN A 3 -6.48 -16.17 -6.82
C ASN A 3 -7.16 -16.33 -5.44
N ALA A 4 -8.45 -16.02 -5.33
CA ALA A 4 -9.17 -16.10 -4.04
C ALA A 4 -9.20 -17.53 -3.43
N GLU A 5 -9.23 -18.57 -4.25
CA GLU A 5 -9.22 -19.97 -3.79
C GLU A 5 -7.83 -20.38 -3.27
N GLU A 6 -6.77 -20.03 -3.99
CA GLU A 6 -5.38 -20.26 -3.60
C GLU A 6 -5.05 -19.49 -2.31
N LEU A 7 -5.49 -18.23 -2.19
CA LEU A 7 -5.35 -17.45 -0.96
C LEU A 7 -6.11 -18.10 0.21
N ASN A 8 -7.33 -18.61 -0.01
CA ASN A 8 -8.09 -19.31 1.03
C ASN A 8 -7.39 -20.60 1.50
N SER A 9 -6.83 -21.35 0.56
CA SER A 9 -6.07 -22.58 0.83
C SER A 9 -4.79 -22.26 1.61
N TRP A 10 -4.09 -21.18 1.24
CA TRP A 10 -2.94 -20.68 1.97
C TRP A 10 -3.30 -20.26 3.40
N ILE A 11 -4.36 -19.46 3.60
CA ILE A 11 -4.84 -19.05 4.94
C ILE A 11 -5.16 -20.28 5.78
N ALA A 12 -5.85 -21.28 5.22
CA ALA A 12 -6.17 -22.53 5.91
C ALA A 12 -4.92 -23.33 6.28
N ASN A 13 -3.91 -23.36 5.40
CA ASN A 13 -2.68 -24.07 5.68
C ASN A 13 -1.88 -23.40 6.80
N VAL A 14 -1.69 -22.08 6.75
CA VAL A 14 -0.99 -21.34 7.82
C VAL A 14 -1.76 -21.40 9.13
N GLY A 15 -3.08 -21.19 9.10
CA GLY A 15 -3.93 -21.17 10.31
C GLY A 15 -3.93 -22.49 11.09
N ARG A 16 -3.77 -23.65 10.42
CA ARG A 16 -3.66 -24.97 11.08
C ARG A 16 -2.36 -25.18 11.84
N HIS A 17 -1.30 -24.44 11.51
CA HIS A 17 0.01 -24.55 12.15
C HIS A 17 0.25 -23.46 13.21
N LEU A 18 -0.76 -22.62 13.47
CA LEU A 18 -0.64 -21.47 14.33
C LEU A 18 -1.02 -21.82 15.77
N ASP A 19 -0.02 -21.87 16.64
CA ASP A 19 -0.16 -22.32 18.03
C ASP A 19 -0.64 -21.20 18.98
N GLU A 20 -0.52 -19.94 18.59
CA GLU A 20 -0.94 -18.75 19.36
C GLU A 20 -1.77 -17.77 18.52
N HIS A 21 -2.58 -16.94 19.16
CA HIS A 21 -3.39 -15.94 18.47
C HIS A 21 -2.54 -15.01 17.59
N CYS A 22 -2.96 -14.82 16.33
CA CYS A 22 -2.35 -13.88 15.40
C CYS A 22 -3.43 -13.15 14.58
N SER A 23 -3.35 -11.82 14.52
CA SER A 23 -4.12 -10.99 13.60
C SER A 23 -3.27 -10.55 12.42
N ALA A 24 -3.61 -11.08 11.25
CA ALA A 24 -2.99 -10.74 9.97
C ALA A 24 -3.89 -9.79 9.18
N TYR A 25 -3.32 -8.68 8.71
CA TYR A 25 -4.02 -7.68 7.89
C TYR A 25 -3.48 -7.75 6.47
N LEU A 26 -4.29 -8.25 5.55
CA LEU A 26 -3.96 -8.32 4.13
C LEU A 26 -4.09 -6.94 3.51
N ILE A 27 -3.06 -6.55 2.75
CA ILE A 27 -3.01 -5.31 1.96
C ILE A 27 -2.74 -5.65 0.49
N GLY A 28 -2.50 -4.62 -0.33
CA GLY A 28 -1.98 -4.82 -1.69
C GLY A 28 -2.88 -5.68 -2.58
N GLY A 29 -2.26 -6.48 -3.46
CA GLY A 29 -2.98 -7.26 -4.46
C GLY A 29 -3.83 -8.40 -3.88
N CYS A 30 -3.39 -9.03 -2.79
CA CYS A 30 -4.12 -10.15 -2.19
C CYS A 30 -5.45 -9.69 -1.55
N ALA A 31 -5.47 -8.53 -0.90
CA ALA A 31 -6.71 -7.93 -0.39
C ALA A 31 -7.67 -7.54 -1.52
N MET A 32 -7.15 -7.03 -2.65
CA MET A 32 -7.95 -6.72 -3.84
C MET A 32 -8.57 -7.97 -4.47
N CYS A 33 -7.87 -9.11 -4.44
CA CYS A 33 -8.42 -10.38 -4.93
C CYS A 33 -9.65 -10.81 -4.11
N PHE A 34 -9.59 -10.71 -2.78
CA PHE A 34 -10.75 -11.01 -1.92
C PHE A 34 -11.92 -10.03 -2.07
N LYS A 35 -11.66 -8.82 -2.57
CA LYS A 35 -12.68 -7.83 -2.90
C LYS A 35 -13.24 -8.00 -4.32
N GLY A 36 -12.75 -8.96 -5.11
CA GLY A 36 -13.17 -9.15 -6.50
C GLY A 36 -12.60 -8.12 -7.48
N LEU A 37 -11.67 -7.26 -7.07
CA LEU A 37 -11.09 -6.18 -7.88
C LEU A 37 -9.91 -6.64 -8.75
N LYS A 38 -9.41 -7.85 -8.49
CA LYS A 38 -8.27 -8.44 -9.20
C LYS A 38 -8.46 -9.96 -9.30
N PRO A 39 -8.21 -10.58 -10.47
CA PRO A 39 -8.39 -12.03 -10.62
C PRO A 39 -7.32 -12.83 -9.86
N SER A 40 -6.09 -12.31 -9.80
CA SER A 40 -4.97 -12.93 -9.08
C SER A 40 -3.85 -11.93 -8.75
N THR A 41 -3.00 -12.31 -7.80
CA THR A 41 -1.79 -11.59 -7.40
C THR A 41 -0.57 -12.52 -7.41
N LYS A 42 0.64 -11.96 -7.48
CA LYS A 42 1.88 -12.75 -7.34
C LYS A 42 2.27 -12.92 -5.87
N ASP A 43 2.09 -11.86 -5.10
CA ASP A 43 2.59 -11.74 -3.74
C ASP A 43 1.43 -11.62 -2.74
N ILE A 44 1.66 -12.12 -1.52
CA ILE A 44 0.77 -11.93 -0.36
C ILE A 44 1.40 -10.91 0.58
N ASP A 45 0.86 -9.70 0.60
CA ASP A 45 1.31 -8.63 1.48
C ASP A 45 0.52 -8.65 2.80
N ILE A 46 1.22 -8.72 3.93
CA ILE A 46 0.61 -8.89 5.26
C ILE A 46 1.23 -7.92 6.25
N ILE A 47 0.39 -7.30 7.06
CA ILE A 47 0.81 -6.56 8.25
C ILE A 47 0.47 -7.39 9.49
N ILE A 48 1.41 -7.52 10.40
CA ILE A 48 1.21 -8.14 11.72
C ILE A 48 1.24 -7.07 12.81
N ALA A 49 0.38 -7.21 13.82
CA ALA A 49 0.17 -6.16 14.82
C ALA A 49 1.30 -6.05 15.86
N SER A 50 2.00 -7.14 16.15
CA SER A 50 3.02 -7.19 17.20
C SER A 50 4.14 -8.18 16.89
N LYS A 51 5.29 -8.00 17.53
CA LYS A 51 6.43 -8.93 17.40
C LYS A 51 6.07 -10.33 17.92
N LYS A 52 5.32 -10.42 19.02
CA LYS A 52 4.83 -11.68 19.56
C LYS A 52 3.97 -12.45 18.54
N GLU A 53 3.00 -11.76 17.94
CA GLU A 53 2.16 -12.37 16.89
C GLU A 53 2.95 -12.75 15.65
N PHE A 54 4.00 -11.98 15.32
CA PHE A 54 4.90 -12.31 14.22
C PHE A 54 5.68 -13.60 14.49
N ASP A 55 6.20 -13.81 15.70
CA ASP A 55 6.97 -15.02 16.01
C ASP A 55 6.08 -16.28 15.91
N ALA A 56 4.81 -16.19 16.32
CA ALA A 56 3.83 -17.25 16.09
C ALA A 56 3.55 -17.47 14.60
N PHE A 57 3.34 -16.37 13.85
CA PHE A 57 3.05 -16.41 12.42
C PHE A 57 4.21 -17.01 11.61
N ASP A 58 5.44 -16.61 11.91
CA ASP A 58 6.67 -17.09 11.27
C ASP A 58 6.81 -18.61 11.39
N ASN A 59 6.66 -19.13 12.61
CA ASN A 59 6.71 -20.58 12.84
C ASN A 59 5.63 -21.31 12.04
N ALA A 60 4.41 -20.76 11.97
CA ALA A 60 3.31 -21.34 11.21
C ALA A 60 3.57 -21.32 9.69
N VAL A 61 4.12 -20.23 9.15
CA VAL A 61 4.46 -20.09 7.73
C VAL A 61 5.58 -21.06 7.32
N ILE A 62 6.60 -21.24 8.18
CA ILE A 62 7.68 -22.22 7.95
C ILE A 62 7.11 -23.65 7.97
N LYS A 63 6.28 -24.00 8.96
CA LYS A 63 5.59 -25.31 9.00
C LYS A 63 4.68 -25.55 7.80
N ALA A 64 4.09 -24.49 7.23
CA ALA A 64 3.31 -24.53 6.00
C ALA A 64 4.15 -24.75 4.72
N GLY A 65 5.48 -24.85 4.86
CA GLY A 65 6.41 -25.22 3.79
C GLY A 65 7.06 -24.04 3.06
N PHE A 66 6.90 -22.82 3.56
CA PHE A 66 7.63 -21.66 3.05
C PHE A 66 9.01 -21.56 3.70
N LYS A 67 9.95 -20.91 3.01
CA LYS A 67 11.29 -20.63 3.54
C LYS A 67 11.49 -19.12 3.61
N ARG A 68 12.16 -18.64 4.65
CA ARG A 68 12.59 -17.24 4.71
C ARG A 68 13.57 -16.96 3.57
N SER A 69 13.32 -15.89 2.82
CA SER A 69 14.24 -15.38 1.82
C SER A 69 15.44 -14.72 2.51
N THR A 70 16.65 -14.98 2.02
CA THR A 70 17.89 -14.34 2.48
C THR A 70 18.33 -13.21 1.56
N ASN A 71 17.60 -12.98 0.46
CA ASN A 71 18.01 -12.10 -0.62
C ASN A 71 17.07 -10.89 -0.76
N MET A 72 17.15 -9.99 0.23
CA MET A 72 16.35 -8.76 0.27
C MET A 72 17.05 -7.65 -0.53
N LYS A 73 16.97 -7.69 -1.87
CA LYS A 73 17.67 -6.70 -2.74
C LYS A 73 16.94 -5.38 -2.94
N ASP A 74 15.62 -5.34 -2.77
CA ASP A 74 14.81 -4.16 -3.04
C ASP A 74 14.49 -3.42 -1.73
N GLU A 75 14.77 -2.12 -1.71
CA GLU A 75 14.67 -1.24 -0.54
C GLU A 75 13.27 -1.20 0.07
N PHE A 76 12.22 -1.38 -0.75
CA PHE A 76 10.85 -1.49 -0.26
C PHE A 76 10.71 -2.64 0.75
N TYR A 77 11.37 -3.77 0.48
CA TYR A 77 11.36 -4.94 1.36
C TYR A 77 12.38 -4.87 2.49
N LEU A 78 13.30 -3.90 2.51
CA LEU A 78 14.17 -3.69 3.67
C LEU A 78 13.39 -3.31 4.95
N THR A 79 12.10 -3.00 4.82
CA THR A 79 11.20 -2.84 5.98
C THR A 79 10.27 -4.01 6.23
N ALA A 80 10.21 -4.99 5.32
CA ALA A 80 9.54 -6.24 5.62
C ALA A 80 10.32 -6.91 6.77
N LEU A 81 9.59 -7.28 7.81
CA LEU A 81 10.15 -8.00 8.94
C LEU A 81 10.60 -9.40 8.51
N ALA A 82 9.91 -9.99 7.53
CA ALA A 82 10.36 -11.18 6.83
C ALA A 82 9.72 -11.26 5.44
N VAL A 83 10.45 -11.87 4.52
CA VAL A 83 9.95 -12.30 3.22
C VAL A 83 10.06 -13.81 3.17
N TYR A 84 9.03 -14.47 2.67
CA TYR A 84 8.98 -15.91 2.54
C TYR A 84 8.72 -16.30 1.09
N GLU A 85 9.37 -17.37 0.66
CA GLU A 85 9.28 -17.89 -0.69
C GLU A 85 8.93 -19.38 -0.67
N LYS A 86 8.11 -19.79 -1.64
CA LYS A 86 7.81 -21.20 -1.95
C LYS A 86 7.47 -21.30 -3.43
N GLU A 87 8.36 -21.92 -4.21
CA GLU A 87 8.24 -21.94 -5.68
C GLU A 87 8.08 -20.50 -6.21
N ASP A 88 7.06 -20.23 -7.03
CA ASP A 88 6.75 -18.89 -7.55
C ASP A 88 5.90 -18.02 -6.61
N SER A 89 5.69 -18.48 -5.36
CA SER A 89 4.88 -17.78 -4.37
C SER A 89 5.74 -17.01 -3.39
N ARG A 90 5.29 -15.80 -3.04
CA ARG A 90 5.97 -14.91 -2.10
C ARG A 90 5.00 -14.33 -1.07
N ILE A 91 5.48 -14.19 0.17
CA ILE A 91 4.79 -13.53 1.27
C ILE A 91 5.69 -12.44 1.81
N ASP A 92 5.21 -11.20 1.83
CA ASP A 92 5.90 -10.06 2.41
C ASP A 92 5.20 -9.68 3.72
N VAL A 93 5.92 -9.78 4.84
CA VAL A 93 5.38 -9.52 6.17
C VAL A 93 5.97 -8.24 6.73
N PHE A 94 5.11 -7.27 7.00
CA PHE A 94 5.46 -5.97 7.57
C PHE A 94 5.06 -5.89 9.04
N LEU A 95 5.84 -5.16 9.83
CA LEU A 95 5.52 -4.84 11.22
C LEU A 95 5.25 -3.35 11.36
N LYS A 96 3.97 -2.99 11.51
CA LYS A 96 3.46 -1.62 11.74
C LYS A 96 3.73 -0.58 10.64
N GLU A 97 4.83 -0.64 9.91
CA GLU A 97 5.17 0.28 8.81
C GLU A 97 5.41 -0.51 7.52
N VAL A 98 4.92 0.01 6.40
CA VAL A 98 4.98 -0.64 5.09
C VAL A 98 5.92 0.16 4.19
N GLY A 99 7.00 -0.47 3.73
CA GLY A 99 7.88 0.09 2.71
C GLY A 99 8.64 1.35 3.11
N LYS A 100 8.91 1.60 4.40
CA LYS A 100 9.45 2.87 4.95
C LYS A 100 8.52 4.07 4.74
N MET A 101 7.29 3.80 4.30
CA MET A 101 6.31 4.80 3.94
C MET A 101 5.28 4.96 5.05
N LEU A 102 4.07 4.45 4.84
CA LEU A 102 2.95 4.63 5.74
C LEU A 102 2.97 3.59 6.85
N LYS A 103 2.57 4.03 8.03
CA LYS A 103 2.23 3.17 9.17
C LYS A 103 0.83 2.61 8.97
N PHE A 104 0.62 1.39 9.43
CA PHE A 104 -0.70 0.83 9.62
C PHE A 104 -1.29 1.39 10.91
N ALA A 105 -1.86 2.58 10.80
CA ALA A 105 -2.37 3.34 11.93
C ALA A 105 -3.59 2.68 12.58
N SER A 106 -3.93 3.14 13.78
CA SER A 106 -5.14 2.69 14.49
C SER A 106 -6.41 2.92 13.67
N ALA A 107 -6.50 4.04 12.96
CA ALA A 107 -7.63 4.35 12.08
C ALA A 107 -7.75 3.36 10.90
N MET A 108 -6.64 3.01 10.24
CA MET A 108 -6.61 1.96 9.22
C MET A 108 -7.07 0.60 9.77
N LYS A 109 -6.62 0.24 10.98
CA LYS A 109 -7.03 -1.00 11.65
C LYS A 109 -8.53 -1.01 11.99
N GLN A 110 -9.12 0.12 12.35
CA GLN A 110 -10.56 0.23 12.60
C GLN A 110 -11.38 0.07 11.31
N ARG A 111 -10.86 0.51 10.17
CA ARG A 111 -11.51 0.32 8.85
C ARG A 111 -11.31 -1.08 8.28
N ALA A 112 -10.35 -1.85 8.78
CA ALA A 112 -10.10 -3.22 8.34
C ALA A 112 -11.28 -4.14 8.69
N LYS A 113 -11.66 -5.00 7.75
CA LYS A 113 -12.79 -5.92 7.90
C LYS A 113 -12.28 -7.34 8.13
N LEU A 114 -12.83 -8.04 9.13
CA LEU A 114 -12.54 -9.46 9.32
C LEU A 114 -13.04 -10.23 8.10
N TYR A 115 -12.14 -10.93 7.44
CA TYR A 115 -12.45 -11.77 6.28
C TYR A 115 -12.67 -13.21 6.70
N LYS A 116 -11.78 -13.76 7.54
CA LYS A 116 -11.84 -15.17 7.95
C LYS A 116 -11.17 -15.40 9.30
N SER A 117 -11.67 -16.38 10.04
CA SER A 117 -11.01 -16.92 11.24
C SER A 117 -10.77 -18.42 11.06
N ILE A 118 -9.54 -18.88 11.30
CA ILE A 118 -9.16 -20.30 11.25
C ILE A 118 -8.27 -20.60 12.45
N GLY A 119 -8.80 -21.35 13.41
CA GLY A 119 -8.11 -21.61 14.68
C GLY A 119 -7.71 -20.29 15.35
N ASN A 120 -6.41 -20.12 15.60
CA ASN A 120 -5.85 -18.92 16.22
C ASN A 120 -5.60 -17.75 15.24
N LEU A 121 -5.78 -17.96 13.94
CA LEU A 121 -5.51 -16.96 12.91
C LEU A 121 -6.79 -16.18 12.60
N LYS A 122 -6.73 -14.85 12.81
CA LYS A 122 -7.73 -13.91 12.31
C LYS A 122 -7.15 -13.15 11.12
N VAL A 123 -7.80 -13.27 9.97
CA VAL A 123 -7.41 -12.58 8.74
C VAL A 123 -8.37 -11.43 8.47
N TYR A 124 -7.82 -10.23 8.40
CA TYR A 124 -8.52 -9.01 8.04
C TYR A 124 -8.07 -8.56 6.65
N THR A 125 -8.96 -7.89 5.92
CA THR A 125 -8.59 -7.14 4.71
C THR A 125 -8.62 -5.66 5.03
N ALA A 126 -7.58 -4.92 4.64
CA ALA A 126 -7.60 -3.46 4.69
C ALA A 126 -8.76 -2.87 3.86
N SER A 127 -9.15 -1.65 4.21
CA SER A 127 -10.16 -0.90 3.46
C SER A 127 -9.66 -0.58 2.04
N SER A 128 -10.58 -0.28 1.12
CA SER A 128 -10.17 0.03 -0.26
C SER A 128 -9.40 1.35 -0.31
N GLU A 129 -9.74 2.28 0.59
CA GLU A 129 -9.08 3.56 0.84
C GLU A 129 -7.63 3.37 1.29
N ASP A 130 -7.39 2.48 2.25
CA ASP A 130 -6.04 2.22 2.77
C ASP A 130 -5.18 1.49 1.74
N ILE A 131 -5.77 0.54 1.00
CA ILE A 131 -5.07 -0.15 -0.11
C ILE A 131 -4.67 0.87 -1.19
N PHE A 132 -5.58 1.78 -1.56
CA PHE A 132 -5.30 2.86 -2.50
C PHE A 132 -4.14 3.72 -2.00
N LEU A 133 -4.19 4.14 -0.74
CA LEU A 133 -3.17 5.02 -0.18
C LEU A 133 -1.80 4.35 -0.11
N PHE A 134 -1.71 3.07 0.29
CA PHE A 134 -0.44 2.32 0.25
C PHE A 134 0.13 2.22 -1.16
N LYS A 135 -0.71 1.94 -2.15
CA LYS A 135 -0.31 1.86 -3.56
C LYS A 135 0.10 3.23 -4.13
N ALA A 136 -0.51 4.30 -3.64
CA ALA A 136 -0.18 5.63 -4.09
C ALA A 136 1.23 6.08 -3.70
N MET A 137 1.82 5.48 -2.66
CA MET A 137 3.18 5.81 -2.23
C MET A 137 4.28 5.13 -3.04
N THR A 138 3.97 4.13 -3.88
CA THR A 138 4.98 3.42 -4.68
C THR A 138 5.16 4.07 -6.05
N SER A 139 6.34 3.92 -6.66
CA SER A 139 6.61 4.33 -8.04
C SER A 139 6.22 3.27 -9.09
N ARG A 140 5.66 2.12 -8.68
CA ARG A 140 5.43 0.98 -9.59
C ARG A 140 4.26 1.28 -10.55
N ALA A 141 4.50 1.09 -11.85
CA ALA A 141 3.47 1.26 -12.89
C ALA A 141 2.24 0.36 -12.67
N ALA A 142 2.43 -0.86 -12.18
CA ALA A 142 1.32 -1.77 -11.86
C ALA A 142 0.39 -1.22 -10.76
N ASP A 143 0.92 -0.42 -9.83
CA ASP A 143 0.12 0.18 -8.77
C ASP A 143 -0.77 1.33 -9.29
N ILE A 144 -0.42 1.98 -10.40
CA ILE A 144 -1.30 2.97 -11.06
C ILE A 144 -2.58 2.29 -11.55
N ASN A 145 -2.46 1.13 -12.21
CA ASN A 145 -3.61 0.35 -12.67
C ASN A 145 -4.47 -0.17 -11.52
N ASP A 146 -3.85 -0.61 -10.42
CA ASP A 146 -4.59 -1.05 -9.25
C ASP A 146 -5.32 0.13 -8.57
N CYS A 147 -4.70 1.31 -8.50
CA CYS A 147 -5.34 2.54 -8.01
C CYS A 147 -6.51 2.99 -8.89
N ASP A 148 -6.39 2.91 -10.22
CA ASP A 148 -7.50 3.20 -11.15
C ASP A 148 -8.72 2.31 -10.88
N ARG A 149 -8.49 1.00 -10.72
CA ARG A 149 -9.56 0.06 -10.37
C ARG A 149 -10.23 0.41 -9.06
N LEU A 150 -9.45 0.76 -8.04
CA LEU A 150 -9.98 1.18 -6.74
C LEU A 150 -10.80 2.48 -6.86
N MET A 151 -10.35 3.44 -7.68
CA MET A 151 -11.07 4.70 -7.90
C MET A 151 -12.40 4.55 -8.64
N ARG A 152 -12.64 3.41 -9.31
CA ARG A 152 -13.93 3.09 -9.94
C ARG A 152 -14.95 2.54 -8.94
N GLU A 153 -14.50 2.19 -7.74
CA GLU A 153 -15.36 1.87 -6.61
C GLU A 153 -15.79 3.14 -5.85
N ASP A 154 -16.72 3.01 -4.91
CA ASP A 154 -17.13 4.09 -4.03
C ASP A 154 -16.11 4.28 -2.88
N LEU A 155 -14.99 4.95 -3.18
CA LEU A 155 -13.97 5.27 -2.18
C LEU A 155 -14.40 6.46 -1.31
N ASN A 156 -14.23 6.33 0.00
CA ASN A 156 -14.25 7.49 0.89
C ASN A 156 -12.94 8.29 0.75
N TYR A 157 -12.95 9.27 -0.14
CA TYR A 157 -11.77 10.10 -0.40
C TYR A 157 -11.38 11.01 0.78
N ASP A 158 -12.31 11.38 1.66
CA ASP A 158 -11.99 12.12 2.88
C ASP A 158 -11.11 11.27 3.80
N ALA A 159 -11.43 9.99 3.96
CA ALA A 159 -10.60 9.07 4.75
C ALA A 159 -9.18 8.94 4.16
N ILE A 160 -9.04 8.90 2.83
CA ILE A 160 -7.72 8.87 2.15
C ILE A 160 -6.94 10.15 2.46
N TYR A 161 -7.59 11.31 2.33
CA TYR A 161 -6.96 12.60 2.58
C TYR A 161 -6.54 12.73 4.05
N GLU A 162 -7.44 12.47 4.99
CA GLU A 162 -7.19 12.58 6.43
C GLU A 162 -6.08 11.64 6.89
N GLU A 163 -6.08 10.39 6.41
CA GLU A 163 -5.02 9.44 6.72
C GLU A 163 -3.66 9.93 6.19
N CYS A 164 -3.61 10.38 4.92
CA CYS A 164 -2.40 10.94 4.32
C CYS A 164 -1.87 12.15 5.09
N MET A 165 -2.73 13.09 5.48
CA MET A 165 -2.34 14.26 6.27
C MET A 165 -1.86 13.87 7.66
N SER A 166 -2.58 12.99 8.36
CA SER A 166 -2.26 12.58 9.74
C SER A 166 -0.92 11.85 9.84
N GLN A 167 -0.51 11.15 8.78
CA GLN A 167 0.78 10.48 8.70
C GLN A 167 1.89 11.37 8.14
N SER A 168 1.56 12.54 7.59
CA SER A 168 2.52 13.51 7.12
C SER A 168 3.11 14.33 8.27
N ASN A 169 4.40 14.63 8.21
CA ASN A 169 5.12 15.44 9.21
C ASN A 169 6.30 16.19 8.57
N ASN A 170 7.14 16.82 9.41
CA ASN A 170 8.29 17.60 8.96
C ASN A 170 9.30 16.81 8.13
N GLU A 171 9.40 15.50 8.33
CA GLU A 171 10.29 14.61 7.58
C GLU A 171 9.58 13.97 6.38
N LYS A 172 8.41 13.38 6.62
CA LYS A 172 7.66 12.60 5.64
C LYS A 172 6.43 13.36 5.16
N LYS A 173 6.43 13.83 3.91
CA LYS A 173 5.38 14.70 3.34
C LYS A 173 4.56 13.96 2.28
N TRP A 174 3.75 13.00 2.71
CA TRP A 174 3.05 12.04 1.84
C TRP A 174 2.12 12.69 0.83
N TYR A 175 1.63 13.90 1.10
CA TYR A 175 0.78 14.64 0.19
C TYR A 175 1.45 14.98 -1.14
N PHE A 176 2.79 15.12 -1.21
CA PHE A 176 3.49 15.23 -2.48
C PHE A 176 3.34 13.94 -3.30
N TRP A 177 3.66 12.80 -2.72
CA TRP A 177 3.56 11.50 -3.40
C TRP A 177 2.13 11.12 -3.78
N LEU A 178 1.17 11.39 -2.89
CA LEU A 178 -0.25 11.23 -3.21
C LEU A 178 -0.64 12.10 -4.40
N TYR A 179 -0.22 13.37 -4.43
CA TYR A 179 -0.54 14.28 -5.53
C TYR A 179 0.04 13.79 -6.86
N GLU A 180 1.32 13.42 -6.85
CA GLU A 180 2.01 12.87 -8.00
C GLU A 180 1.28 11.63 -8.55
N LYS A 181 0.89 10.70 -7.67
CA LYS A 181 0.11 9.52 -8.08
C LYS A 181 -1.22 9.91 -8.72
N LEU A 182 -1.95 10.86 -8.14
CA LEU A 182 -3.24 11.32 -8.69
C LEU A 182 -3.05 11.91 -10.10
N CYS A 183 -1.96 12.65 -10.34
CA CYS A 183 -1.62 13.17 -11.66
C CYS A 183 -1.26 12.05 -12.64
N ALA A 184 -0.49 11.05 -12.19
CA ALA A 184 -0.13 9.89 -13.01
C ALA A 184 -1.36 9.08 -13.45
N ILE A 185 -2.30 8.83 -12.52
CA ILE A 185 -3.56 8.13 -12.83
C ILE A 185 -4.39 8.91 -13.85
N GLU A 186 -4.53 10.22 -13.65
CA GLU A 186 -5.28 11.10 -14.56
C GLU A 186 -4.67 11.12 -15.97
N ASN A 187 -3.34 11.17 -16.09
CA ASN A 187 -2.64 11.07 -17.37
C ASN A 187 -2.86 9.72 -18.06
N MET A 188 -2.86 8.63 -17.30
CA MET A 188 -2.97 7.29 -17.86
C MET A 188 -4.40 6.96 -18.29
N ASN A 189 -5.40 7.34 -17.49
CA ASN A 189 -6.77 6.82 -17.62
C ASN A 189 -7.83 7.93 -17.77
N SER A 190 -7.44 9.20 -17.80
CA SER A 190 -8.34 10.36 -17.91
C SER A 190 -9.39 10.46 -16.79
N ILE A 191 -9.13 9.83 -15.63
CA ILE A 191 -9.99 9.93 -14.44
C ILE A 191 -9.36 10.91 -13.45
N ALA A 192 -10.00 12.06 -13.26
CA ALA A 192 -9.64 13.01 -12.23
C ALA A 192 -10.21 12.56 -10.86
N SER A 193 -9.34 12.48 -9.85
CA SER A 193 -9.78 12.17 -8.49
C SER A 193 -10.47 13.38 -7.83
N PRO A 194 -11.60 13.19 -7.12
CA PRO A 194 -12.30 14.26 -6.40
C PRO A 194 -11.43 15.00 -5.37
N ILE A 195 -10.41 14.34 -4.78
CA ILE A 195 -9.52 14.97 -3.79
C ILE A 195 -8.31 15.68 -4.39
N LYS A 196 -8.08 15.59 -5.70
CA LYS A 196 -6.86 16.11 -6.33
C LYS A 196 -6.63 17.60 -5.99
N SER A 197 -7.66 18.44 -6.12
CA SER A 197 -7.56 19.87 -5.80
C SER A 197 -7.29 20.14 -4.32
N ARG A 198 -7.84 19.32 -3.41
CA ARG A 198 -7.61 19.43 -1.97
C ARG A 198 -6.18 19.02 -1.59
N VAL A 199 -5.66 17.96 -2.21
CA VAL A 199 -4.26 17.53 -2.04
C VAL A 199 -3.31 18.58 -2.63
N TYR A 200 -3.64 19.17 -3.78
CA TYR A 200 -2.85 20.25 -4.38
C TYR A 200 -2.72 21.47 -3.45
N ALA A 201 -3.78 21.84 -2.73
CA ALA A 201 -3.71 22.93 -1.77
C ALA A 201 -2.63 22.70 -0.70
N ALA A 202 -2.55 21.47 -0.15
CA ALA A 202 -1.51 21.10 0.80
C ALA A 202 -0.10 21.10 0.19
N VAL A 203 0.03 20.61 -1.05
CA VAL A 203 1.29 20.68 -1.84
C VAL A 203 1.74 22.14 -2.02
N LYS A 204 0.82 23.02 -2.43
CA LYS A 204 1.10 24.44 -2.67
C LYS A 204 1.52 25.17 -1.40
N GLU A 205 0.80 24.96 -0.30
CA GLU A 205 1.12 25.59 0.99
C GLU A 205 2.51 25.18 1.50
N ASN A 206 2.92 23.95 1.21
CA ASN A 206 4.17 23.37 1.69
C ASN A 206 5.28 23.30 0.64
N TRP A 207 5.14 24.06 -0.46
CA TRP A 207 6.00 23.95 -1.64
C TRP A 207 7.50 24.08 -1.35
N LYS A 208 7.88 24.91 -0.38
CA LYS A 208 9.29 25.07 0.06
C LYS A 208 9.95 23.78 0.55
N TYR A 209 9.18 22.74 0.84
CA TYR A 209 9.65 21.44 1.31
C TYR A 209 9.50 20.32 0.28
N ARG A 210 9.22 20.67 -0.97
CA ARG A 210 9.03 19.73 -2.08
C ARG A 210 10.27 18.85 -2.27
N PRO A 211 10.11 17.52 -2.43
CA PRO A 211 11.20 16.64 -2.84
C PRO A 211 11.84 17.10 -4.16
N SER A 212 13.14 16.88 -4.34
CA SER A 212 13.85 17.29 -5.56
C SER A 212 13.38 16.52 -6.81
N ASP A 213 12.92 15.30 -6.61
CA ASP A 213 12.38 14.38 -7.63
C ASP A 213 10.86 14.48 -7.78
N PHE A 214 10.19 15.40 -7.07
CA PHE A 214 8.75 15.55 -7.15
C PHE A 214 8.28 15.83 -8.58
N MET A 215 7.38 14.98 -9.07
CA MET A 215 6.79 14.99 -10.40
C MET A 215 7.82 14.87 -11.54
N SER A 216 9.02 14.34 -11.30
CA SER A 216 10.06 14.18 -12.35
C SER A 216 9.60 13.34 -13.53
N ASP A 217 8.74 12.35 -13.26
CA ASP A 217 8.26 11.38 -14.24
C ASP A 217 6.85 11.70 -14.75
N ILE A 218 6.27 12.84 -14.35
CA ILE A 218 4.94 13.26 -14.77
C ILE A 218 5.04 14.09 -16.06
N PRO A 219 4.50 13.62 -17.20
CA PRO A 219 4.47 14.42 -18.41
C PRO A 219 3.51 15.61 -18.26
N ASN A 220 3.79 16.69 -18.99
CA ASN A 220 2.92 17.88 -19.08
C ASN A 220 2.52 18.44 -17.71
N VAL A 221 3.47 18.59 -16.78
CA VAL A 221 3.24 19.03 -15.39
C VAL A 221 2.40 20.31 -15.26
N GLU A 222 2.43 21.20 -16.26
CA GLU A 222 1.62 22.42 -16.32
C GLU A 222 0.10 22.17 -16.37
N VAL A 223 -0.33 21.01 -16.85
CA VAL A 223 -1.75 20.61 -16.84
C VAL A 223 -2.19 20.29 -15.41
N HIS A 224 -1.26 19.78 -14.60
CA HIS A 224 -1.54 19.39 -13.23
C HIS A 224 -1.17 20.47 -12.21
N ILE A 225 -0.35 21.46 -12.54
CA ILE A 225 0.04 22.53 -11.60
C ILE A 225 -0.55 23.86 -12.10
N PRO A 226 -1.73 24.27 -11.59
CA PRO A 226 -2.38 25.52 -11.99
C PRO A 226 -1.52 26.78 -11.80
N ASP A 227 -0.63 26.77 -10.82
CA ASP A 227 0.30 27.88 -10.59
C ASP A 227 1.49 27.80 -11.55
N LYS A 228 1.52 28.69 -12.55
CA LYS A 228 2.54 28.71 -13.60
C LYS A 228 3.96 28.80 -13.05
N LYS A 229 4.20 29.58 -11.99
CA LYS A 229 5.54 29.72 -11.41
C LYS A 229 6.02 28.38 -10.85
N LEU A 230 5.15 27.71 -10.11
CA LEU A 230 5.44 26.40 -9.52
C LEU A 230 5.64 25.33 -10.61
N ALA A 231 4.86 25.37 -11.68
CA ALA A 231 5.02 24.46 -12.82
C ALA A 231 6.40 24.60 -13.48
N GLU A 232 6.87 25.84 -13.68
CA GLU A 232 8.20 26.11 -14.24
C GLU A 232 9.34 25.63 -13.33
N GLU A 233 9.18 25.74 -12.01
CA GLU A 233 10.15 25.24 -11.02
C GLU A 233 10.26 23.70 -11.00
N VAL A 234 9.22 22.97 -11.43
CA VAL A 234 9.29 21.51 -11.63
C VAL A 234 10.00 21.19 -12.94
N LYS A 235 9.61 21.85 -14.04
CA LYS A 235 10.19 21.60 -15.39
C LYS A 235 11.70 21.77 -15.46
N HIS A 236 12.21 22.80 -14.79
CA HIS A 236 13.62 23.15 -14.88
C HIS A 236 14.50 22.47 -13.84
N GLY A 237 13.96 21.51 -13.06
CA GLY A 237 14.69 20.77 -12.03
C GLY A 237 15.35 21.72 -11.05
N GLY A 238 14.54 22.36 -10.19
CA GLY A 238 14.97 23.43 -9.28
C GLY A 238 16.36 23.19 -8.67
N LYS A 239 17.30 24.07 -9.03
CA LYS A 239 18.56 24.25 -8.31
C LYS A 239 18.33 25.04 -7.02
#